data_AF-A0A6V8QDW1-F1
#
_entry.id   AF-A0A6V8QDW1-F1
#
_cell.length_a   1.000
_cell.length_b   1.000
_cell.length_c   1.000
_cell.angle_alpha   90.00
_cell.angle_beta   90.00
_cell.angle_gamma   90.00
#
_symmetry.space_group_name_H-M   'P 1'
#
loop_
_entity.id
_entity.type
_entity.pdbx_description
1 polymer ?
#
loop_
_entity_poly.entity_id
_entity_poly.type
_entity_poly.pdbx_seq_one_letter_code
_entity_poly.pdbx_strand_id
1 'polypeptide(L)'
;MELGWIHPGSLSKQKRSRGGEYHQLSYRHGGKGHTKYVRPEDVPEVMQELENYRRFRELTRKWVELEIESAKLRRDGGKSKRNSTGKKQGRTR
;
A
#
# COMPACT_ATOMS: atom_id res chain seq x y z
N MET A 1 -16.91 9.13 2.46
CA MET A 1 -16.03 8.41 1.51
C MET A 1 -15.95 6.98 1.99
N GLU A 2 -16.79 6.12 1.43
CA GLU A 2 -16.76 4.69 1.73
C GLU A 2 -15.85 4.04 0.67
N LEU A 3 -14.78 3.38 1.10
CA LEU A 3 -14.13 2.42 0.21
C LEU A 3 -15.15 1.28 0.10
N GLY A 4 -15.75 1.11 -1.08
CA GLY A 4 -16.61 -0.03 -1.36
C GLY A 4 -15.83 -1.35 -1.26
N TRP A 5 -16.31 -2.40 -1.91
CA TRP A 5 -15.62 -3.67 -1.92
C TRP A 5 -14.19 -3.52 -2.49
N ILE A 6 -13.25 -4.28 -1.90
CA ILE A 6 -11.82 -4.23 -2.21
C ILE A 6 -11.35 -5.65 -2.43
N HIS A 7 -10.72 -5.91 -3.57
CA HIS A 7 -10.13 -7.20 -3.84
C HIS A 7 -8.65 -7.05 -4.22
N PRO A 8 -7.73 -7.79 -3.58
CA PRO A 8 -6.35 -7.82 -4.02
C PRO A 8 -6.20 -8.64 -5.31
N GLY A 9 -5.18 -8.33 -6.12
CA GLY A 9 -4.78 -9.18 -7.24
C GLY A 9 -4.85 -8.51 -8.60
N SER A 10 -5.09 -9.35 -9.61
CA SER A 10 -5.18 -8.96 -11.01
C SER A 10 -6.21 -9.81 -11.74
N LEU A 11 -6.94 -9.21 -12.67
CA LEU A 11 -7.84 -9.92 -13.57
C LEU A 11 -7.14 -10.16 -14.91
N SER A 12 -7.15 -11.40 -15.39
CA SER A 12 -6.61 -11.80 -16.69
C SER A 12 -7.70 -12.41 -17.55
N LYS A 13 -7.75 -12.04 -18.83
CA LYS A 13 -8.67 -12.63 -19.82
C LYS A 13 -7.96 -13.76 -20.54
N GLN A 14 -8.49 -14.98 -20.44
CA GLN A 14 -7.91 -16.17 -21.04
C GLN A 14 -8.88 -16.81 -22.04
N LYS A 15 -8.34 -17.24 -23.18
CA LYS A 15 -9.09 -17.89 -24.26
C LYS A 15 -8.94 -19.41 -24.14
N ARG A 16 -10.03 -20.15 -24.26
CA ARG A 16 -10.03 -21.62 -24.32
C ARG A 16 -9.98 -22.09 -25.77
N SER A 17 -9.35 -23.25 -25.98
CA SER A 17 -9.29 -23.93 -27.27
C SER A 17 -10.67 -24.27 -27.84
N ARG A 18 -11.68 -24.49 -26.99
CA ARG A 18 -13.07 -24.79 -27.37
C ARG A 18 -13.96 -23.55 -27.60
N GLY A 19 -13.37 -22.37 -27.81
CA GLY A 19 -14.09 -21.17 -28.24
C GLY A 19 -14.69 -20.29 -27.14
N GLY A 20 -14.44 -20.59 -25.86
CA GLY A 20 -14.90 -19.76 -24.73
C GLY A 20 -13.82 -18.82 -24.20
N GLU A 21 -14.20 -17.61 -23.80
CA GLU A 21 -13.35 -16.68 -23.06
C GLU A 21 -13.70 -16.74 -21.57
N TYR A 22 -12.69 -16.65 -20.70
CA TYR A 22 -12.89 -16.61 -19.26
C TYR A 22 -12.03 -15.55 -18.61
N HIS A 23 -12.54 -14.97 -17.52
CA HIS A 23 -11.80 -14.05 -16.70
C HIS A 23 -11.28 -14.80 -15.47
N GLN A 24 -9.99 -14.66 -15.20
CA GLN A 24 -9.28 -15.29 -14.10
C GLN A 24 -8.78 -14.21 -13.16
N LEU A 25 -9.26 -14.22 -11.93
CA LEU A 25 -8.77 -13.36 -10.85
C LEU A 25 -7.66 -14.10 -10.11
N SER A 26 -6.45 -13.56 -10.10
CA SER A 26 -5.31 -14.11 -9.38
C SER A 26 -4.83 -13.14 -8.30
N TYR A 27 -4.54 -13.66 -7.11
CA TYR A 27 -4.06 -12.86 -5.99
C TYR A 27 -3.17 -13.68 -5.07
N ARG A 28 -2.36 -12.99 -4.27
CA ARG A 28 -1.49 -13.64 -3.28
C ARG A 28 -1.88 -13.16 -1.88
N HIS A 29 -2.14 -14.10 -0.99
CA HIS A 29 -2.48 -13.80 0.41
C HIS A 29 -1.84 -14.86 1.32
N GLY A 30 -1.27 -14.45 2.46
CA GLY A 30 -0.63 -15.37 3.40
C GLY A 30 0.48 -16.24 2.79
N GLY A 31 1.21 -15.72 1.79
CA GLY A 31 2.25 -16.45 1.08
C GLY A 31 1.76 -17.43 0.00
N LYS A 32 0.45 -17.64 -0.13
CA LYS A 32 -0.17 -18.56 -1.08
C LYS A 32 -0.79 -17.81 -2.25
N GLY A 33 -0.64 -18.36 -3.45
CA GLY A 33 -1.34 -17.90 -4.65
C GLY A 33 -2.76 -18.46 -4.68
N HIS A 34 -3.72 -17.61 -4.98
CA HIS A 34 -5.12 -17.96 -5.15
C HIS A 34 -5.58 -17.52 -6.52
N THR A 35 -6.43 -18.34 -7.11
CA THR A 35 -6.98 -18.08 -8.44
C THR A 35 -8.46 -18.42 -8.43
N LYS A 36 -9.31 -17.51 -8.91
CA LYS A 36 -10.75 -17.68 -9.03
C LYS A 36 -11.21 -17.40 -10.46
N TYR A 37 -12.23 -18.12 -10.89
CA TYR A 37 -12.95 -17.80 -12.12
C TYR A 37 -13.94 -16.67 -11.84
N VAL A 38 -14.00 -15.71 -12.76
CA VAL A 38 -14.94 -14.58 -12.75
C VAL A 38 -15.80 -14.68 -14.00
N ARG A 39 -17.11 -14.57 -13.81
CA ARG A 39 -18.06 -14.58 -14.91
C ARG A 39 -17.99 -13.24 -15.65
N PRO A 40 -18.17 -13.19 -16.98
CA PRO A 40 -18.12 -11.93 -17.74
C PRO A 40 -19.01 -10.82 -17.18
N GLU A 41 -20.18 -11.18 -16.66
CA GLU A 41 -21.14 -10.27 -16.01
C GLU A 41 -20.59 -9.57 -14.76
N ASP A 42 -19.72 -10.25 -14.00
CA ASP A 42 -19.16 -9.74 -12.74
C ASP A 42 -17.81 -9.02 -12.96
N VAL A 43 -17.26 -9.05 -14.19
CA VAL A 43 -15.97 -8.42 -14.52
C VAL A 43 -15.92 -6.93 -14.17
N PRO A 44 -16.94 -6.11 -14.51
CA PRO A 44 -16.90 -4.69 -14.18
C PRO A 44 -16.81 -4.44 -12.68
N GLU A 45 -17.54 -5.23 -11.88
CA GLU A 45 -17.53 -5.12 -10.42
C GLU A 45 -16.16 -5.49 -9.86
N VAL A 46 -15.61 -6.64 -10.25
CA VAL A 46 -14.27 -7.09 -9.82
C VAL A 46 -13.19 -6.09 -10.26
N MET A 47 -13.31 -5.49 -11.44
CA MET A 47 -12.38 -4.45 -11.88
C MET A 47 -12.44 -3.20 -10.97
N GLN A 48 -13.63 -2.81 -10.53
CA GLN A 48 -13.79 -1.70 -9.58
C GLN A 48 -13.18 -2.03 -8.21
N GLU A 49 -13.37 -3.26 -7.73
CA GLU A 49 -12.76 -3.74 -6.48
C GLU A 49 -11.22 -3.74 -6.54
N LEU A 50 -10.66 -4.15 -7.68
CA LEU A 50 -9.21 -4.12 -7.93
C LEU A 50 -8.67 -2.69 -7.96
N GLU A 51 -9.41 -1.74 -8.54
CA GLU A 51 -9.01 -0.34 -8.60
C GLU A 51 -9.08 0.32 -7.22
N ASN A 52 -10.12 0.01 -6.45
CA ASN A 52 -10.21 0.42 -5.04
C ASN A 52 -9.00 -0.08 -4.24
N TYR A 53 -8.57 -1.33 -4.46
CA TYR A 53 -7.38 -1.89 -3.81
C TYR A 53 -6.09 -1.15 -4.19
N ARG A 54 -5.93 -0.79 -5.47
CA ARG A 54 -4.77 0.00 -5.94
C ARG A 54 -4.71 1.35 -5.24
N ARG A 55 -5.83 2.08 -5.25
CA ARG A 55 -5.94 3.38 -4.60
C ARG A 55 -5.67 3.29 -3.10
N PHE A 56 -6.23 2.29 -2.43
CA PHE A 56 -5.96 2.02 -1.01
C PHE A 56 -4.45 1.84 -0.78
N ARG A 57 -3.81 0.97 -1.55
CA ARG A 57 -2.38 0.67 -1.41
C ARG A 57 -1.50 1.90 -1.65
N GLU A 58 -1.83 2.72 -2.63
CA GLU A 58 -1.12 3.99 -2.89
C GLU A 58 -1.25 4.98 -1.75
N LEU A 59 -2.46 5.14 -1.20
CA LEU A 59 -2.70 6.03 -0.07
C LEU A 59 -1.94 5.55 1.17
N THR A 60 -2.01 4.26 1.49
CA THR A 60 -1.25 3.68 2.61
C THR A 60 0.25 3.87 2.43
N ARG A 61 0.77 3.66 1.21
CA ARG A 61 2.19 3.88 0.91
C ARG A 61 2.59 5.34 1.17
N LYS A 62 1.84 6.29 0.61
CA LYS A 62 2.10 7.73 0.80
C LYS A 62 2.05 8.12 2.27
N TRP A 63 1.07 7.60 3.01
CA TRP A 63 0.96 7.85 4.44
C TRP A 63 2.19 7.34 5.21
N VAL A 64 2.65 6.12 4.94
CA VAL A 64 3.86 5.58 5.56
C VAL A 64 5.11 6.41 5.21
N GLU A 65 5.23 6.83 3.96
CA GLU A 65 6.34 7.71 3.51
C GLU A 65 6.33 9.04 4.30
N LEU A 66 5.17 9.67 4.47
CA LEU A 66 5.01 10.90 5.25
C LEU A 66 5.30 10.70 6.74
N GLU A 67 4.89 9.58 7.34
CA GLU A 67 5.19 9.27 8.74
C GLU A 67 6.70 9.08 8.97
N ILE A 68 7.39 8.44 8.04
CA ILE A 68 8.86 8.30 8.10
C ILE A 68 9.53 9.68 8.04
N GLU A 69 9.07 10.56 7.15
CA GLU A 69 9.59 11.92 7.02
C GLU A 69 9.33 12.74 8.30
N SER A 70 8.10 12.69 8.82
CA SER A 70 7.72 13.32 10.09
C SER A 70 8.58 12.83 11.26
N ALA A 71 8.83 11.51 11.34
CA ALA A 71 9.68 10.92 12.37
C ALA A 71 11.15 11.39 12.27
N LYS A 72 11.68 11.57 11.05
CA LYS A 72 13.03 12.14 10.83
C LYS A 72 13.09 13.58 11.33
N LEU A 73 12.14 14.42 10.93
CA LEU A 73 12.08 15.83 11.34
C LEU A 73 11.99 15.98 12.86
N ARG A 74 11.17 15.17 13.53
CA ARG A 74 11.08 15.15 15.00
C ARG A 74 12.40 14.80 15.68
N ARG A 75 13.13 13.81 15.15
CA ARG A 75 14.39 13.33 15.75
C ARG A 75 15.55 14.29 15.48
N ASP A 76 15.60 14.91 14.31
CA ASP A 76 16.66 15.85 13.95
C ASP A 76 16.43 17.26 14.51
N GLY A 77 15.17 17.71 14.61
CA GLY A 77 14.82 18.94 15.35
C GLY A 77 15.19 18.89 16.83
N GLY A 78 15.25 17.68 17.43
CA GLY A 78 15.73 17.46 18.80
C GLY A 78 17.26 17.42 18.96
N LYS A 79 18.05 17.36 17.88
CA LYS A 79 19.52 17.46 17.95
C LYS A 79 19.98 18.90 18.14
N SER A 80 19.28 19.88 17.56
CA SER A 80 19.60 21.30 17.73
C SER A 80 19.47 21.77 19.19
N LYS A 81 18.42 21.33 19.91
CA LYS A 81 18.24 21.70 21.33
C LYS A 81 19.28 21.07 22.27
N ARG A 82 19.76 19.85 22.01
CA ARG A 82 20.73 19.14 22.87
C ARG A 82 22.13 19.75 22.86
N ASN A 83 22.53 20.44 21.79
CA ASN A 83 23.87 21.05 21.69
C ASN A 83 24.00 22.39 22.43
N SER A 84 22.92 22.94 22.99
CA SER A 84 22.94 24.25 23.67
C SER A 84 23.21 24.19 25.18
N THR A 85 23.14 23.00 25.80
CA THR A 85 23.19 22.86 27.27
C THR A 85 24.56 22.40 27.81
N GLY A 86 25.55 22.14 26.94
CA GLY A 86 26.83 21.53 27.33
C GLY A 86 28.02 22.47 27.58
N LYS A 87 27.88 23.80 27.48
CA LYS A 87 29.02 24.74 27.54
C LYS A 87 28.99 25.69 28.74
N LYS A 88 28.96 25.16 29.96
CA LYS A 88 29.37 25.89 31.18
C LYS A 88 29.84 24.91 32.25
N GLN A 89 31.11 24.53 32.24
CA GLN A 89 31.94 24.39 33.46
C GLN A 89 33.35 23.91 33.08
N GLY A 90 34.35 24.68 33.52
CA GLY A 90 35.76 24.38 33.28
C GLY A 90 36.62 25.63 33.09
N ARG A 91 36.52 26.62 33.98
CA ARG A 91 37.52 27.68 34.09
C ARG A 91 37.64 28.16 35.53
N THR A 92 38.36 27.39 36.34
CA THR A 92 39.01 27.77 37.60
C THR A 92 39.90 26.57 37.94
N ARG A 93 41.18 26.64 38.24
CA ARG A 93 42.11 27.71 38.58
C ARG A 93 43.52 27.21 38.25
#